data_AF-A0A7V2WQF5-F1
#
_entry.id   AF-A0A7V2WQF5-F1
#
_cell.length_a   1.000
_cell.length_b   1.000
_cell.length_c   1.000
_cell.angle_alpha   90.00
_cell.angle_beta   90.00
_cell.angle_gamma   90.00
#
_symmetry.space_group_name_H-M   'P 1'
#
loop_
_entity.id
_entity.type
_entity.pdbx_description
1 polymer ?
#
loop_
_entity_poly.entity_id
_entity_poly.type
_entity_poly.pdbx_seq_one_letter_code
_entity_poly.pdbx_strand_id
1 'polypeptide(L)'
;MQKNRPYLAIYNNDAKHIDKPFISNDFKQLLFSQKELTAELLEEISNQCQDDSVIIVLDAQAQLPKHWSQRLLLPLLENKNAQICSALSTHIFELSPLSADDTFAGSVQQLDNLVYLMQAADCFYSNKLNQQCFAVRDKSALLQLDKFPQIACNNLLVQSQNTKTIKLTDKKDYGNQKQLPAHALADLQWRIKNYLIANKSPLGYPLLDEKPVILHISMGWGGGVHKWIDDFAANASDFQHLILASDGELYRRRHGERLYLHYAKTTGVIMQTHDMQAPIAATCITHVEYKTILESIIQ
;
A
#
# COMPACT_ATOMS: atom_id res chain seq x y z
N MET A 1 -1.51 19.27 -25.07
CA MET A 1 -0.67 18.07 -25.27
C MET A 1 -1.50 16.87 -24.85
N GLN A 2 -1.87 15.98 -25.79
CA GLN A 2 -2.46 14.69 -25.41
C GLN A 2 -1.40 13.91 -24.63
N LYS A 3 -1.63 13.63 -23.34
CA LYS A 3 -0.80 12.69 -22.59
C LYS A 3 -0.87 11.35 -23.33
N ASN A 4 0.26 10.84 -23.80
CA ASN A 4 0.33 9.50 -24.37
C ASN A 4 -0.21 8.51 -23.33
N ARG A 5 -1.21 7.72 -23.72
CA ARG A 5 -1.76 6.68 -22.85
C ARG A 5 -0.65 5.67 -22.53
N PRO A 6 -0.49 5.27 -21.26
CA PRO A 6 0.50 4.26 -20.89
C PRO A 6 0.21 2.92 -21.58
N TYR A 7 1.26 2.16 -21.82
CA TYR A 7 1.17 0.78 -22.32
C TYR A 7 1.03 -0.18 -21.13
N LEU A 8 0.19 -1.20 -21.28
CA LEU A 8 0.04 -2.29 -20.33
C LEU A 8 0.41 -3.60 -21.04
N ALA A 9 1.62 -4.08 -20.78
CA ALA A 9 2.13 -5.35 -21.28
C ALA A 9 1.81 -6.47 -20.29
N ILE A 10 0.94 -7.40 -20.71
CA ILE A 10 0.49 -8.51 -19.90
C ILE A 10 1.11 -9.80 -20.44
N TYR A 11 1.89 -10.47 -19.60
CA TYR A 11 2.56 -11.73 -19.94
C TYR A 11 1.99 -12.91 -19.16
N ASN A 12 2.41 -14.13 -19.50
CA ASN A 12 1.91 -15.37 -18.90
C ASN A 12 0.37 -15.52 -18.99
N ASN A 13 -0.23 -15.00 -20.07
CA ASN A 13 -1.68 -15.04 -20.25
C ASN A 13 -2.12 -16.43 -20.73
N ASP A 14 -2.70 -17.23 -19.83
CA ASP A 14 -3.39 -18.46 -20.20
C ASP A 14 -4.78 -18.13 -20.74
N ALA A 15 -5.17 -18.74 -21.87
CA ALA A 15 -6.46 -18.51 -22.53
C ALA A 15 -7.71 -18.75 -21.64
N LYS A 16 -7.53 -19.31 -20.43
CA LYS A 16 -8.60 -19.52 -19.43
C LYS A 16 -8.84 -18.32 -18.50
N HIS A 17 -7.98 -17.29 -18.53
CA HIS A 17 -8.06 -16.12 -17.64
C HIS A 17 -8.41 -14.80 -18.35
N ILE A 18 -8.94 -14.89 -19.58
CA ILE A 18 -9.34 -13.76 -20.43
C ILE A 18 -10.41 -12.86 -19.77
N ASP A 19 -11.14 -13.35 -18.76
CA ASP A 19 -12.20 -12.62 -18.06
C ASP A 19 -11.72 -11.70 -16.91
N LYS A 20 -10.41 -11.59 -16.65
CA LYS A 20 -9.93 -10.59 -15.68
C LYS A 20 -10.11 -9.17 -16.27
N PRO A 21 -10.68 -8.20 -15.52
CA PRO A 21 -10.94 -6.85 -16.00
C PRO A 21 -9.63 -6.04 -16.02
N PHE A 22 -8.69 -6.42 -16.88
CA PHE A 22 -7.55 -5.56 -17.25
C PHE A 22 -7.99 -4.43 -18.19
N ILE A 23 -9.25 -4.49 -18.64
CA ILE A 23 -9.91 -3.61 -19.60
C ILE A 23 -10.32 -2.30 -18.90
N SER A 24 -9.34 -1.47 -18.58
CA SER A 24 -9.60 -0.02 -18.55
C SER A 24 -9.20 0.58 -19.89
N ASN A 25 -10.03 1.49 -20.42
CA ASN A 25 -9.73 2.29 -21.62
C ASN A 25 -8.53 3.23 -21.43
N ASP A 26 -7.97 3.28 -20.23
CA ASP A 26 -6.83 4.10 -19.84
C ASP A 26 -5.50 3.62 -20.45
N PHE A 27 -5.41 2.35 -20.88
CA PHE A 27 -4.16 1.73 -21.34
C PHE A 27 -4.21 1.29 -22.81
N LYS A 28 -3.04 1.33 -23.47
CA LYS A 28 -2.78 0.56 -24.70
C LYS A 28 -2.29 -0.83 -24.29
N GLN A 29 -3.09 -1.86 -24.53
CA GLN A 29 -2.78 -3.22 -24.07
C GLN A 29 -1.92 -3.99 -25.07
N LEU A 30 -0.93 -4.71 -24.56
CA LEU A 30 -0.11 -5.67 -25.29
C LEU A 30 -0.24 -7.02 -24.57
N LEU A 31 -0.64 -8.08 -25.27
CA LEU A 31 -0.92 -9.38 -24.68
C LEU A 31 0.09 -10.42 -25.19
N PHE A 32 0.74 -11.11 -24.25
CA PHE A 32 1.75 -12.13 -24.53
C PHE A 32 1.36 -13.45 -23.84
N SER A 33 0.83 -14.39 -24.62
CA SER A 33 0.36 -15.68 -24.13
C SER A 33 1.52 -16.64 -23.88
N GLN A 34 1.51 -17.33 -22.74
CA GLN A 34 2.47 -18.41 -22.38
C GLN A 34 3.96 -18.01 -22.46
N LYS A 35 4.26 -16.72 -22.28
CA LYS A 35 5.65 -16.23 -22.18
C LYS A 35 6.00 -15.95 -20.73
N GLU A 36 7.18 -16.36 -20.33
CA GLU A 36 7.82 -15.94 -19.07
C GLU A 36 8.53 -14.60 -19.25
N LEU A 37 8.81 -13.91 -18.15
CA LEU A 37 9.53 -12.64 -18.18
C LEU A 37 11.02 -12.86 -18.48
N THR A 38 11.38 -12.85 -19.77
CA THR A 38 12.75 -13.00 -20.28
C THR A 38 13.21 -11.73 -21.00
N ALA A 39 14.51 -11.61 -21.26
CA ALA A 39 15.07 -10.50 -22.04
C ALA A 39 14.43 -10.40 -23.44
N GLU A 40 14.15 -11.53 -24.08
CA GLU A 40 13.47 -11.60 -25.38
C GLU A 40 12.06 -11.00 -25.33
N LEU A 41 11.31 -11.28 -24.26
CA LEU A 41 9.98 -10.69 -24.07
C LEU A 41 10.07 -9.18 -23.85
N LEU A 42 11.05 -8.70 -23.09
CA LEU A 42 11.25 -7.26 -22.87
C LEU A 42 11.58 -6.53 -24.18
N GLU A 43 12.38 -7.14 -25.06
CA GLU A 43 12.64 -6.62 -26.41
C GLU A 43 11.37 -6.57 -27.26
N GLU A 44 10.55 -7.61 -27.22
CA GLU A 44 9.29 -7.66 -27.96
C GLU A 44 8.28 -6.60 -27.48
N ILE A 45 8.17 -6.39 -26.16
CA ILE A 45 7.38 -5.30 -25.56
C ILE A 45 7.92 -3.95 -26.04
N SER A 46 9.24 -3.75 -25.97
CA SER A 46 9.90 -2.51 -26.39
C SER A 46 9.60 -2.18 -27.86
N ASN A 47 9.63 -3.17 -28.75
CA ASN A 47 9.36 -2.99 -30.17
C ASN A 47 7.92 -2.53 -30.48
N GLN A 48 6.95 -2.83 -29.60
CA GLN A 48 5.54 -2.46 -29.78
C GLN A 48 5.13 -1.15 -29.10
N CYS A 49 5.97 -0.62 -28.22
CA CYS A 49 5.73 0.63 -27.50
C CYS A 49 6.17 1.87 -28.30
N GLN A 50 5.85 3.07 -27.83
CA GLN A 50 6.44 4.32 -28.29
C GLN A 50 7.55 4.76 -27.32
N ASP A 51 8.56 5.47 -27.80
CA ASP A 51 9.79 5.71 -27.02
C ASP A 51 9.54 6.46 -25.71
N ASP A 52 8.71 7.51 -25.72
CA ASP A 52 8.39 8.33 -24.53
C ASP A 52 7.12 7.89 -23.79
N SER A 53 6.73 6.62 -23.89
CA SER A 53 5.53 6.12 -23.20
C SER A 53 5.88 5.29 -21.98
N VAL A 54 5.16 5.54 -20.89
CA VAL A 54 5.21 4.70 -19.69
C VAL A 54 4.69 3.31 -20.02
N ILE A 55 5.41 2.28 -19.59
CA ILE A 55 5.10 0.87 -19.83
C ILE A 55 4.90 0.20 -18.48
N ILE A 56 3.76 -0.44 -18.28
CA ILE A 56 3.48 -1.30 -17.13
C ILE A 56 3.64 -2.74 -17.59
N VAL A 57 4.43 -3.53 -16.87
CA VAL A 57 4.61 -4.95 -17.10
C VAL A 57 3.90 -5.72 -15.99
N LEU A 58 3.04 -6.65 -16.38
CA LEU A 58 2.12 -7.34 -15.47
C LEU A 58 2.03 -8.83 -15.80
N ASP A 59 2.17 -9.67 -14.78
CA ASP A 59 1.85 -11.09 -14.87
C ASP A 59 0.32 -11.29 -14.86
N ALA A 60 -0.22 -12.00 -15.86
CA ALA A 60 -1.66 -12.29 -15.93
C ALA A 60 -2.17 -13.08 -14.71
N GLN A 61 -1.30 -13.82 -14.01
CA GLN A 61 -1.66 -14.58 -12.81
C GLN A 61 -1.71 -13.72 -11.54
N ALA A 62 -1.16 -12.49 -11.57
CA ALA A 62 -1.16 -11.60 -10.42
C ALA A 62 -2.58 -11.24 -9.95
N GLN A 63 -2.75 -11.07 -8.65
CA GLN A 63 -3.94 -10.48 -8.04
C GLN A 63 -3.73 -8.97 -7.91
N LEU A 64 -4.60 -8.21 -8.55
CA LEU A 64 -4.53 -6.76 -8.58
C LEU A 64 -5.51 -6.16 -7.56
N PRO A 65 -5.03 -5.36 -6.60
CA PRO A 65 -5.91 -4.64 -5.72
C PRO A 65 -6.63 -3.47 -6.41
N LYS A 66 -7.66 -2.93 -5.78
CA LYS A 66 -8.30 -1.70 -6.27
C LYS A 66 -7.29 -0.55 -6.35
N HIS A 67 -7.46 0.31 -7.37
CA HIS A 67 -6.63 1.50 -7.62
C HIS A 67 -5.13 1.22 -7.79
N TRP A 68 -4.76 -0.04 -8.12
CA TRP A 68 -3.35 -0.45 -8.23
C TRP A 68 -2.56 0.40 -9.23
N SER A 69 -3.13 0.71 -10.39
CA SER A 69 -2.42 1.41 -11.46
C SER A 69 -2.13 2.86 -11.10
N GLN A 70 -3.11 3.55 -10.50
CA GLN A 70 -2.92 4.90 -9.97
C GLN A 70 -1.80 4.93 -8.94
N ARG A 71 -1.78 3.97 -8.00
CA ARG A 71 -0.77 3.85 -6.95
C ARG A 71 0.62 3.52 -7.47
N LEU A 72 0.71 2.64 -8.47
CA LEU A 72 1.98 2.26 -9.10
C LEU A 72 2.59 3.40 -9.92
N LEU A 73 1.75 4.19 -10.61
CA LEU A 73 2.21 5.26 -11.48
C LEU A 73 2.55 6.55 -10.72
N LEU A 74 1.95 6.76 -9.54
CA LEU A 74 2.13 7.99 -8.75
C LEU A 74 3.62 8.33 -8.52
N PRO A 75 4.49 7.40 -8.07
CA PRO A 75 5.91 7.72 -7.87
C PRO A 75 6.63 8.14 -9.14
N LEU A 76 6.28 7.58 -10.31
CA LEU A 76 6.85 7.99 -11.60
C LEU A 76 6.32 9.36 -12.05
N LEU A 77 5.11 9.75 -11.65
CA LEU A 77 4.55 11.06 -11.97
C LEU A 77 5.17 12.15 -11.10
N GLU A 78 5.39 11.89 -9.81
CA GLU A 78 5.92 12.85 -8.85
C GLU A 78 7.45 12.96 -8.91
N ASN A 79 8.16 11.83 -9.08
CA ASN A 79 9.61 11.80 -9.15
C ASN A 79 10.09 11.66 -10.59
N LYS A 80 10.48 12.79 -11.21
CA LYS A 80 11.00 12.83 -12.59
C LYS A 80 12.27 12.01 -12.82
N ASN A 81 13.05 11.75 -11.76
CA ASN A 81 14.28 10.97 -11.84
C ASN A 81 14.03 9.47 -11.72
N ALA A 82 12.88 9.06 -11.20
CA ALA A 82 12.51 7.65 -11.12
C ALA A 82 12.23 7.10 -12.53
N GLN A 83 12.93 6.02 -12.87
CA GLN A 83 12.80 5.33 -14.15
C GLN A 83 11.99 4.04 -14.02
N ILE A 84 12.06 3.39 -12.87
CA ILE A 84 11.44 2.09 -12.60
C ILE A 84 10.74 2.16 -11.25
N CYS A 85 9.48 1.73 -11.21
CA CYS A 85 8.69 1.60 -9.99
C CYS A 85 8.13 0.18 -9.85
N SER A 86 8.40 -0.46 -8.72
CA SER A 86 7.94 -1.81 -8.38
C SER A 86 6.77 -1.77 -7.40
N ALA A 87 5.82 -2.69 -7.56
CA ALA A 87 4.91 -3.05 -6.46
C ALA A 87 5.66 -3.88 -5.39
N LEU A 88 5.11 -3.95 -4.18
CA LEU A 88 5.53 -4.88 -3.13
C LEU A 88 5.19 -6.32 -3.49
N SER A 89 5.90 -7.25 -2.86
CA SER A 89 5.68 -8.70 -2.99
C SER A 89 6.15 -9.43 -1.72
N THR A 90 5.39 -10.44 -1.27
CA THR A 90 5.86 -11.37 -0.24
C THR A 90 6.76 -12.47 -0.80
N HIS A 91 7.04 -12.45 -2.10
CA HIS A 91 8.00 -13.37 -2.73
C HIS A 91 9.44 -12.89 -2.67
N ILE A 92 9.68 -11.65 -2.23
CA ILE A 92 10.98 -11.00 -2.19
C ILE A 92 11.15 -10.36 -0.82
N PHE A 93 12.22 -10.69 -0.10
CA PHE A 93 12.44 -10.19 1.27
C PHE A 93 12.37 -8.66 1.36
N GLU A 94 13.11 -7.94 0.49
CA GLU A 94 13.21 -6.48 0.50
C GLU A 94 11.89 -5.74 0.22
N LEU A 95 10.94 -6.42 -0.41
CA LEU A 95 9.65 -5.86 -0.81
C LEU A 95 8.50 -6.39 0.05
N SER A 96 8.79 -7.23 1.04
CA SER A 96 7.76 -7.91 1.80
C SER A 96 7.23 -7.05 2.94
N PRO A 97 5.91 -6.80 3.00
CA PRO A 97 5.28 -6.19 4.17
C PRO A 97 5.21 -7.15 5.37
N LEU A 98 5.51 -8.44 5.19
CA LEU A 98 5.54 -9.46 6.24
C LEU A 98 6.98 -9.78 6.67
N SER A 99 7.19 -10.01 7.96
CA SER A 99 8.44 -10.56 8.48
C SER A 99 8.55 -12.06 8.15
N ALA A 100 9.75 -12.64 8.28
CA ALA A 100 10.03 -14.04 7.90
C ALA A 100 9.12 -15.08 8.59
N ASP A 101 8.78 -14.86 9.87
CA ASP A 101 7.95 -15.79 10.65
C ASP A 101 6.45 -15.49 10.59
N ASP A 102 6.07 -14.36 9.98
CA ASP A 102 4.69 -13.90 9.94
C ASP A 102 3.89 -14.72 8.93
N THR A 103 2.67 -15.10 9.31
CA THR A 103 1.70 -15.75 8.43
C THR A 103 0.41 -14.95 8.44
N PHE A 104 0.07 -14.38 7.30
CA PHE A 104 -1.19 -13.67 7.12
C PHE A 104 -2.27 -14.64 6.65
N ALA A 105 -3.38 -14.72 7.40
CA ALA A 105 -4.51 -15.58 7.09
C ALA A 105 -5.58 -14.81 6.30
N GLY A 106 -5.35 -14.54 5.01
CA GLY A 106 -6.30 -13.81 4.16
C GLY A 106 -5.87 -13.75 2.69
N SER A 107 -6.58 -12.94 1.89
CA SER A 107 -6.26 -12.72 0.48
C SER A 107 -5.23 -11.60 0.27
N VAL A 108 -4.59 -11.56 -0.89
CA VAL A 108 -3.68 -10.46 -1.29
C VAL A 108 -4.40 -9.13 -1.21
N GLN A 109 -5.67 -9.07 -1.62
CA GLN A 109 -6.52 -7.89 -1.53
C GLN A 109 -6.68 -7.36 -0.09
N GLN A 110 -6.79 -8.26 0.89
CA GLN A 110 -6.93 -7.86 2.30
C GLN A 110 -5.60 -7.38 2.87
N LEU A 111 -4.49 -8.06 2.54
CA LEU A 111 -3.17 -7.63 2.98
C LEU A 111 -2.77 -6.30 2.34
N ASP A 112 -3.02 -6.13 1.05
CA ASP A 112 -2.84 -4.86 0.34
C ASP A 112 -3.59 -3.72 1.00
N ASN A 113 -4.86 -3.96 1.39
CA ASN A 113 -5.65 -2.94 2.03
C ASN A 113 -5.09 -2.54 3.41
N LEU A 114 -4.58 -3.48 4.19
CA LEU A 114 -3.88 -3.18 5.45
C LEU A 114 -2.62 -2.36 5.20
N VAL A 115 -1.81 -2.76 4.21
CA VAL A 115 -0.60 -2.02 3.80
C VAL A 115 -0.96 -0.58 3.41
N TYR A 116 -2.01 -0.41 2.61
CA TYR A 116 -2.52 0.89 2.19
C TYR A 116 -2.97 1.76 3.37
N LEU A 117 -3.75 1.20 4.30
CA LEU A 117 -4.26 1.95 5.46
C LEU A 117 -3.16 2.31 6.47
N MET A 118 -2.09 1.51 6.56
CA MET A 118 -1.02 1.70 7.55
C MET A 118 0.15 2.55 7.04
N GLN A 119 0.19 2.90 5.76
CA GLN A 119 1.30 3.65 5.16
C GLN A 119 0.78 4.92 4.50
N ALA A 120 1.50 6.03 4.73
CA ALA A 120 1.40 7.15 3.81
C ALA A 120 2.00 6.71 2.46
N ALA A 121 1.41 7.15 1.36
CA ALA A 121 1.92 6.85 0.02
C ALA A 121 3.33 7.44 -0.14
N ASP A 122 4.32 6.57 -0.30
CA ASP A 122 5.72 6.94 -0.47
C ASP A 122 6.46 5.86 -1.28
N CYS A 123 7.75 6.09 -1.54
CA CYS A 123 8.62 5.15 -2.20
C CYS A 123 9.95 4.99 -1.48
N PHE A 124 10.57 3.83 -1.65
CA PHE A 124 11.92 3.57 -1.15
C PHE A 124 12.75 2.89 -2.24
N TYR A 125 14.07 3.05 -2.16
CA TYR A 125 15.00 2.36 -3.07
C TYR A 125 15.08 0.88 -2.74
N SER A 126 15.02 0.03 -3.77
CA SER A 126 15.26 -1.41 -3.64
C SER A 126 16.21 -1.88 -4.73
N ASN A 127 16.95 -2.96 -4.45
CA ASN A 127 17.73 -3.65 -5.47
C ASN A 127 16.96 -4.82 -6.09
N LYS A 128 15.68 -4.96 -5.74
CA LYS A 128 14.79 -6.02 -6.18
C LYS A 128 13.58 -5.42 -6.87
N LEU A 129 13.14 -6.13 -7.90
CA LEU A 129 11.97 -5.82 -8.70
C LEU A 129 10.94 -6.92 -8.52
N ASN A 130 9.70 -6.55 -8.22
CA ASN A 130 8.58 -7.46 -8.33
C ASN A 130 8.26 -7.67 -9.81
N GLN A 131 8.76 -8.78 -10.34
CA GLN A 131 8.56 -9.15 -11.75
C GLN A 131 7.07 -9.30 -12.12
N GLN A 132 6.20 -9.56 -11.14
CA GLN A 132 4.77 -9.72 -11.40
C GLN A 132 4.04 -8.41 -11.66
N CYS A 133 4.58 -7.26 -11.21
CA CYS A 133 3.99 -5.96 -11.45
C CYS A 133 4.99 -4.83 -11.20
N PHE A 134 5.40 -4.16 -12.28
CA PHE A 134 6.24 -2.97 -12.23
C PHE A 134 5.95 -2.04 -13.40
N ALA A 135 6.34 -0.78 -13.26
CA ALA A 135 6.21 0.25 -14.27
C ALA A 135 7.57 0.85 -14.60
N VAL A 136 7.77 1.17 -15.87
CA VAL A 136 8.97 1.86 -16.37
C VAL A 136 8.58 3.09 -17.17
N ARG A 137 9.42 4.13 -17.13
CA ARG A 137 9.13 5.42 -17.77
C ARG A 137 9.14 5.35 -19.29
N ASP A 138 10.05 4.57 -19.84
CA ASP A 138 10.29 4.47 -21.28
C ASP A 138 10.89 3.10 -21.66
N LYS A 139 11.08 2.89 -22.96
CA LYS A 139 11.68 1.66 -23.51
C LYS A 139 13.13 1.45 -23.09
N SER A 140 13.89 2.53 -22.91
CA SER A 140 15.30 2.44 -22.54
C SER A 140 15.44 1.88 -21.13
N ALA A 141 14.57 2.31 -20.21
CA ALA A 141 14.44 1.77 -18.87
C ALA A 141 14.01 0.31 -18.88
N LEU A 142 13.07 -0.07 -19.75
CA LEU A 142 12.62 -1.46 -19.90
C LEU A 142 13.75 -2.42 -20.28
N LEU A 143 14.63 -2.02 -21.19
CA LEU A 143 15.74 -2.85 -21.67
C LEU A 143 16.95 -2.85 -20.73
N GLN A 144 16.99 -1.94 -19.75
CA GLN A 144 18.14 -1.72 -18.88
C GLN A 144 17.75 -1.71 -17.40
N LEU A 145 16.93 -2.66 -16.97
CA LEU A 145 16.39 -2.75 -15.60
C LEU A 145 17.48 -2.74 -14.51
N ASP A 146 18.65 -3.31 -14.80
CA ASP A 146 19.77 -3.40 -13.85
C ASP A 146 20.62 -2.12 -13.77
N LYS A 147 20.47 -1.19 -14.73
CA LYS A 147 21.28 0.04 -14.79
C LYS A 147 20.62 1.23 -14.09
N PHE A 148 19.30 1.18 -13.91
CA PHE A 148 18.55 2.26 -13.29
C PHE A 148 18.23 1.95 -11.84
N PRO A 149 18.24 2.96 -10.95
CA PRO A 149 17.79 2.77 -9.58
C PRO A 149 16.31 2.41 -9.59
N GLN A 150 15.98 1.32 -8.88
CA GLN A 150 14.61 0.85 -8.76
C GLN A 150 14.02 1.43 -7.47
N ILE A 151 12.83 1.99 -7.57
CA ILE A 151 12.03 2.37 -6.41
C ILE A 151 10.86 1.40 -6.25
N ALA A 152 10.44 1.14 -5.03
CA ALA A 152 9.23 0.39 -4.74
C ALA A 152 8.22 1.30 -4.03
N CYS A 153 6.95 1.24 -4.43
CA CYS A 153 5.90 1.92 -3.70
C CYS A 153 5.64 1.16 -2.39
N ASN A 154 5.65 1.87 -1.26
CA ASN A 154 5.49 1.25 0.06
C ASN A 154 4.05 0.82 0.38
N ASN A 155 3.10 1.22 -0.45
CA ASN A 155 1.69 1.14 -0.15
C ASN A 155 0.93 0.27 -1.16
N LEU A 156 1.56 -0.57 -1.99
CA LEU A 156 0.91 -1.44 -2.99
C LEU A 156 1.50 -2.84 -3.06
N LEU A 157 0.69 -3.85 -2.73
CA LEU A 157 1.05 -5.26 -2.83
C LEU A 157 0.38 -5.90 -4.06
N VAL A 158 1.20 -6.46 -4.94
CA VAL A 158 0.73 -7.22 -6.10
C VAL A 158 1.48 -8.53 -6.17
N GLN A 159 0.76 -9.64 -6.14
CA GLN A 159 1.38 -10.95 -6.35
C GLN A 159 0.36 -11.99 -6.81
N SER A 160 0.85 -13.06 -7.43
CA SER A 160 0.07 -14.28 -7.60
C SER A 160 -0.15 -14.95 -6.24
N GLN A 161 -1.33 -15.50 -6.01
CA GLN A 161 -1.61 -16.26 -4.79
C GLN A 161 -2.33 -17.55 -5.14
N ASN A 162 -1.71 -18.67 -4.75
CA ASN A 162 -2.25 -20.02 -4.95
C ASN A 162 -2.74 -20.66 -3.63
N THR A 163 -2.46 -20.02 -2.50
CA THR A 163 -2.73 -20.54 -1.14
C THR A 163 -3.64 -19.62 -0.35
N LYS A 164 -4.39 -20.15 0.62
CA LYS A 164 -5.26 -19.35 1.51
C LYS A 164 -4.51 -18.50 2.54
N THR A 165 -3.21 -18.74 2.70
CA THR A 165 -2.32 -18.00 3.59
C THR A 165 -1.21 -17.36 2.79
N ILE A 166 -0.72 -16.22 3.27
CA ILE A 166 0.38 -15.47 2.68
C ILE A 166 1.53 -15.47 3.68
N LYS A 167 2.72 -15.79 3.19
CA LYS A 167 3.96 -15.78 3.95
C LYS A 167 5.06 -15.20 3.09
N LEU A 168 6.11 -14.71 3.74
CA LEU A 168 7.36 -14.45 3.06
C LEU A 168 7.95 -15.78 2.56
N THR A 169 8.16 -15.91 1.25
CA THR A 169 8.74 -17.12 0.65
C THR A 169 10.24 -17.00 0.40
N ASP A 170 10.76 -15.78 0.31
CA ASP A 170 12.18 -15.53 0.13
C ASP A 170 12.95 -15.82 1.41
N LYS A 171 14.10 -16.48 1.28
CA LYS A 171 15.00 -16.72 2.40
C LYS A 171 16.08 -15.67 2.37
N LYS A 172 16.11 -14.80 3.37
CA LYS A 172 17.21 -13.84 3.51
C LYS A 172 18.50 -14.60 3.79
N ASP A 173 19.49 -14.43 2.91
CA ASP A 173 20.86 -14.79 3.23
C ASP A 173 21.41 -13.73 4.20
N TYR A 174 21.53 -14.11 5.47
CA TYR A 174 22.04 -13.22 6.50
C TYR A 174 23.55 -12.96 6.37
N GLY A 175 24.26 -13.70 5.52
CA GLY A 175 25.66 -13.47 5.18
C GLY A 175 26.56 -13.19 6.39
N ASN A 176 27.49 -12.25 6.22
CA ASN A 176 28.44 -11.83 7.25
C ASN A 176 27.73 -11.05 8.38
N GLN A 177 28.13 -11.30 9.64
CA GLN A 177 27.54 -10.78 10.90
C GLN A 177 27.59 -9.25 11.09
N LYS A 178 27.81 -8.46 10.04
CA LYS A 178 27.68 -7.00 10.12
C LYS A 178 26.22 -6.63 10.32
N GLN A 179 25.97 -5.57 11.10
CA GLN A 179 24.63 -5.02 11.25
C GLN A 179 24.09 -4.63 9.88
N LEU A 180 23.06 -5.34 9.44
CA LEU A 180 22.34 -5.01 8.22
C LEU A 180 21.56 -3.71 8.46
N PRO A 181 21.41 -2.86 7.43
CA PRO A 181 20.49 -1.73 7.53
C PRO A 181 19.09 -2.22 7.88
N ALA A 182 18.34 -1.39 8.60
CA ALA A 182 16.95 -1.67 8.91
C ALA A 182 16.14 -1.88 7.62
N HIS A 183 15.17 -2.77 7.67
CA HIS A 183 14.27 -3.00 6.54
C HIS A 183 13.45 -1.74 6.26
N ALA A 184 13.28 -1.34 5.00
CA ALA A 184 12.52 -0.14 4.63
C ALA A 184 11.07 -0.18 5.15
N LEU A 185 10.50 -1.38 5.25
CA LEU A 185 9.15 -1.63 5.78
C LEU A 185 9.16 -2.14 7.24
N ALA A 186 10.23 -1.94 8.03
CA ALA A 186 10.32 -2.48 9.38
C ALA A 186 9.17 -2.04 10.30
N ASP A 187 8.81 -0.76 10.26
CA ASP A 187 7.71 -0.22 11.06
C ASP A 187 6.36 -0.82 10.63
N LEU A 188 6.16 -1.00 9.32
CA LEU A 188 4.97 -1.66 8.77
C LEU A 188 4.90 -3.13 9.22
N GLN A 189 6.01 -3.87 9.08
CA GLN A 189 6.12 -5.25 9.51
C GLN A 189 5.76 -5.41 11.00
N TRP A 190 6.24 -4.49 11.85
CA TRP A 190 5.88 -4.50 13.28
C TRP A 190 4.39 -4.24 13.51
N ARG A 191 3.80 -3.25 12.83
CA ARG A 191 2.38 -2.89 12.98
C ARG A 191 1.43 -3.97 12.48
N ILE A 192 1.76 -4.63 11.37
CA ILE A 192 0.94 -5.69 10.76
C ILE A 192 0.80 -6.91 11.67
N LYS A 193 1.72 -7.14 12.63
CA LYS A 193 1.63 -8.26 13.58
C LYS A 193 0.31 -8.31 14.34
N ASN A 194 -0.28 -7.15 14.63
CA ASN A 194 -1.58 -7.05 15.29
C ASN A 194 -2.77 -7.47 14.40
N TYR A 195 -2.53 -7.75 13.12
CA TYR A 195 -3.54 -8.00 12.09
C TYR A 195 -3.23 -9.24 11.24
N LEU A 196 -2.35 -10.15 11.69
CA LEU A 196 -1.97 -11.37 10.96
C LEU A 196 -3.14 -12.34 10.77
N ILE A 197 -4.06 -12.37 11.73
CA ILE A 197 -5.32 -13.09 11.59
C ILE A 197 -6.28 -12.12 10.91
N ALA A 198 -6.72 -12.42 9.69
CA ALA A 198 -7.70 -11.58 9.02
C ALA A 198 -9.02 -11.64 9.80
N ASN A 199 -9.23 -10.64 10.65
CA ASN A 199 -10.56 -10.27 11.07
C ASN A 199 -11.27 -9.63 9.87
N LYS A 200 -12.60 -9.48 9.96
CA LYS A 200 -13.38 -8.74 8.95
C LYS A 200 -13.02 -7.24 9.01
N SER A 201 -11.79 -6.90 8.67
CA SER A 201 -11.37 -5.53 8.47
C SER A 201 -12.14 -4.99 7.27
N PRO A 202 -12.81 -3.83 7.42
CA PRO A 202 -13.53 -3.23 6.31
C PRO A 202 -12.53 -2.89 5.21
N LEU A 203 -12.81 -3.32 3.99
CA LEU A 203 -12.03 -2.97 2.81
C LEU A 203 -12.45 -1.58 2.34
N GLY A 204 -11.50 -0.66 2.27
CA GLY A 204 -11.73 0.62 1.61
C GLY A 204 -10.45 1.41 1.38
N TYR A 205 -10.52 2.34 0.44
CA TYR A 205 -9.36 3.08 -0.05
C TYR A 205 -9.64 4.58 0.08
N PRO A 206 -9.68 5.13 1.31
CA PRO A 206 -9.94 6.55 1.53
C PRO A 206 -9.04 7.42 0.66
N LEU A 207 -9.58 8.46 0.03
CA LEU A 207 -8.92 9.33 -0.96
C LEU A 207 -8.80 8.76 -2.39
N LEU A 208 -8.96 7.45 -2.61
CA LEU A 208 -8.90 6.86 -3.95
C LEU A 208 -10.26 6.41 -4.50
N ASP A 209 -11.24 6.17 -3.62
CA ASP A 209 -12.58 5.72 -4.01
C ASP A 209 -13.62 6.84 -4.14
N GLU A 210 -13.16 8.09 -4.26
CA GLU A 210 -13.96 9.31 -4.49
C GLU A 210 -15.01 9.64 -3.41
N LYS A 211 -15.07 8.84 -2.34
CA LYS A 211 -15.99 9.08 -1.24
C LYS A 211 -15.48 10.21 -0.34
N PRO A 212 -16.37 11.13 0.10
CA PRO A 212 -16.02 12.13 1.10
C PRO A 212 -15.62 11.46 2.42
N VAL A 213 -14.68 12.07 3.14
CA VAL A 213 -14.17 11.57 4.41
C VAL A 213 -14.81 12.34 5.58
N ILE A 214 -15.34 11.61 6.56
CA ILE A 214 -15.81 12.16 7.84
C ILE A 214 -14.80 11.78 8.91
N LEU A 215 -14.25 12.80 9.59
CA LEU A 215 -13.40 12.64 10.76
C LEU A 215 -14.22 12.78 12.04
N HIS A 216 -14.39 11.68 12.76
CA HIS A 216 -14.94 11.67 14.11
C HIS A 216 -13.83 11.90 15.12
N ILE A 217 -14.01 12.86 16.03
CA ILE A 217 -13.05 13.12 17.11
C ILE A 217 -13.70 12.70 18.42
N SER A 218 -13.07 11.80 19.15
CA SER A 218 -13.61 11.24 20.38
C SER A 218 -12.55 11.05 21.46
N MET A 219 -12.99 10.99 22.71
CA MET A 219 -12.12 10.53 23.80
C MET A 219 -12.14 9.00 23.87
N GLY A 220 -11.05 8.38 24.36
CA GLY A 220 -10.92 6.93 24.46
C GLY A 220 -11.86 6.27 25.46
N TRP A 221 -12.51 7.05 26.34
CA TRP A 221 -13.40 6.53 27.38
C TRP A 221 -14.83 6.98 27.11
N GLY A 222 -15.49 6.32 26.16
CA GLY A 222 -16.79 6.77 25.70
C GLY A 222 -17.62 5.68 25.07
N GLY A 223 -17.83 4.54 25.74
CA GLY A 223 -18.51 3.38 25.16
C GLY A 223 -19.82 3.70 24.43
N GLY A 224 -20.65 4.62 24.93
CA GLY A 224 -21.86 5.09 24.24
C GLY A 224 -21.58 5.91 22.97
N VAL A 225 -20.60 6.82 23.02
CA VAL A 225 -20.14 7.61 21.87
C VAL A 225 -19.49 6.72 20.82
N HIS A 226 -18.64 5.77 21.23
CA HIS A 226 -18.01 4.81 20.34
C HIS A 226 -19.03 3.94 19.62
N LYS A 227 -20.03 3.43 20.36
CA LYS A 227 -21.13 2.69 19.76
C LYS A 227 -21.92 3.54 18.76
N TRP A 228 -22.22 4.80 19.10
CA TRP A 228 -22.91 5.69 18.17
C TRP A 228 -22.10 5.95 16.89
N ILE A 229 -20.78 6.20 17.01
CA ILE A 229 -19.88 6.38 15.86
C ILE A 229 -19.88 5.11 14.99
N ASP A 230 -19.73 3.94 15.60
CA ASP A 230 -19.70 2.67 14.88
C ASP A 230 -21.04 2.36 14.18
N ASP A 231 -22.17 2.63 14.86
CA ASP A 231 -23.51 2.47 14.29
C ASP A 231 -23.75 3.47 13.15
N PHE A 232 -23.32 4.74 13.30
CA PHE A 232 -23.40 5.74 12.25
C PHE A 232 -22.56 5.34 11.03
N ALA A 233 -21.30 4.97 11.24
CA ALA A 233 -20.39 4.55 10.18
C ALA A 233 -20.87 3.30 9.44
N ALA A 234 -21.54 2.38 10.13
CA ALA A 234 -22.13 1.19 9.52
C ALA A 234 -23.33 1.52 8.61
N ASN A 235 -24.04 2.63 8.83
CA ASN A 235 -25.23 3.02 8.07
C ASN A 235 -24.97 4.14 7.05
N ALA A 236 -23.83 4.84 7.12
CA ALA A 236 -23.46 5.94 6.23
C ALA A 236 -22.40 5.52 5.20
N SER A 237 -22.68 4.47 4.42
CA SER A 237 -21.71 3.85 3.50
C SER A 237 -21.26 4.73 2.31
N ASP A 238 -21.91 5.87 2.10
CA ASP A 238 -21.52 6.89 1.11
C ASP A 238 -20.25 7.66 1.52
N PHE A 239 -19.84 7.55 2.79
CA PHE A 239 -18.67 8.22 3.34
C PHE A 239 -17.57 7.23 3.72
N GLN A 240 -16.34 7.74 3.78
CA GLN A 240 -15.26 7.11 4.53
C GLN A 240 -15.27 7.66 5.95
N HIS A 241 -15.05 6.79 6.93
CA HIS A 241 -15.04 7.20 8.33
C HIS A 241 -13.64 7.03 8.92
N LEU A 242 -13.09 8.12 9.44
CA LEU A 242 -11.89 8.14 10.25
C LEU A 242 -12.26 8.51 11.67
N ILE A 243 -11.62 7.89 12.66
CA ILE A 243 -11.86 8.15 14.08
C ILE A 243 -10.55 8.53 14.73
N LEU A 244 -10.40 9.79 15.13
CA LEU A 244 -9.31 10.26 15.97
C LEU A 244 -9.72 10.08 17.44
N ALA A 245 -9.16 9.08 18.10
CA ALA A 245 -9.44 8.75 19.48
C ALA A 245 -8.25 9.09 20.39
N SER A 246 -8.49 9.81 21.48
CA SER A 246 -7.47 10.06 22.49
C SER A 246 -7.28 8.85 23.40
N ASP A 247 -6.04 8.49 23.68
CA ASP A 247 -5.67 7.46 24.65
C ASP A 247 -4.84 8.05 25.80
N GLY A 248 -4.85 7.38 26.95
CA GLY A 248 -4.11 7.82 28.12
C GLY A 248 -4.04 6.79 29.23
N GLU A 249 -2.93 6.81 29.97
CA GLU A 249 -2.68 5.92 31.09
C GLU A 249 -3.34 6.42 32.40
N LEU A 250 -4.37 5.69 32.84
CA LEU A 250 -5.07 5.89 34.10
C LEU A 250 -4.12 5.82 35.30
N TYR A 251 -3.21 4.84 35.32
CA TYR A 251 -2.33 4.61 36.48
C TYR A 251 -1.36 5.77 36.74
N ARG A 252 -0.94 6.47 35.69
CA ARG A 252 -0.04 7.64 35.79
C ARG A 252 -0.77 8.98 35.75
N ARG A 253 -2.11 8.96 35.69
CA ARG A 253 -2.97 10.15 35.54
C ARG A 253 -2.57 11.01 34.34
N ARG A 254 -2.15 10.37 33.25
CA ARG A 254 -1.77 11.03 32.00
C ARG A 254 -2.87 10.80 30.98
N HIS A 255 -3.87 11.67 31.03
CA HIS A 255 -4.94 11.69 30.06
C HIS A 255 -4.45 12.31 28.75
N GLY A 256 -4.85 11.75 27.61
CA GLY A 256 -4.49 12.28 26.30
C GLY A 256 -2.98 12.38 26.11
N GLU A 257 -2.25 11.27 26.26
CA GLU A 257 -0.82 11.22 25.94
C GLU A 257 -0.58 10.69 24.52
N ARG A 258 -1.62 10.13 23.90
CA ARG A 258 -1.56 9.58 22.55
C ARG A 258 -2.87 9.80 21.82
N LEU A 259 -2.80 9.93 20.51
CA LEU A 259 -3.95 9.88 19.62
C LEU A 259 -3.78 8.72 18.64
N TYR A 260 -4.85 7.94 18.45
CA TYR A 260 -4.92 6.95 17.38
C TYR A 260 -5.90 7.42 16.31
N LEU A 261 -5.50 7.28 15.05
CA LEU A 261 -6.38 7.46 13.91
C LEU A 261 -6.82 6.07 13.43
N HIS A 262 -8.09 5.72 13.67
CA HIS A 262 -8.68 4.46 13.23
C HIS A 262 -9.45 4.62 11.93
N TYR A 263 -9.44 3.57 11.12
CA TYR A 263 -10.28 3.44 9.93
C TYR A 263 -11.58 2.71 10.25
N ALA A 264 -12.69 3.27 9.77
CA ALA A 264 -14.06 2.74 9.71
C ALA A 264 -14.77 2.46 11.04
N LYS A 265 -14.05 2.12 12.12
CA LYS A 265 -14.61 1.86 13.46
C LYS A 265 -13.68 2.39 14.54
N THR A 266 -14.22 2.65 15.72
CA THR A 266 -13.48 3.06 16.92
C THR A 266 -12.43 2.04 17.38
N THR A 267 -12.62 0.76 17.02
CA THR A 267 -11.67 -0.34 17.25
C THR A 267 -11.14 -0.92 15.93
N GLY A 268 -11.23 -0.13 14.85
CA GLY A 268 -10.77 -0.51 13.52
C GLY A 268 -9.26 -0.44 13.36
N VAL A 269 -8.81 -0.57 12.11
CA VAL A 269 -7.39 -0.54 11.77
C VAL A 269 -6.77 0.80 12.16
N ILE A 270 -5.70 0.76 12.95
CA ILE A 270 -4.94 1.96 13.32
C ILE A 270 -4.09 2.38 12.11
N MET A 271 -4.48 3.49 11.49
CA MET A 271 -3.78 4.11 10.35
C MET A 271 -2.56 4.90 10.81
N GLN A 272 -2.68 5.66 11.89
CA GLN A 272 -1.62 6.49 12.46
C GLN A 272 -1.70 6.50 13.98
N THR A 273 -0.53 6.68 14.61
CA THR A 273 -0.38 6.87 16.05
C THR A 273 0.44 8.11 16.27
N HIS A 274 -0.04 9.02 17.12
CA HIS A 274 0.67 10.23 17.50
C HIS A 274 0.89 10.22 19.01
N ASP A 275 2.12 10.00 19.44
CA ASP A 275 2.54 10.23 20.82
C ASP A 275 2.69 11.74 21.06
N MET A 276 2.09 12.24 22.13
CA MET A 276 2.18 13.65 22.52
C MET A 276 3.22 13.83 23.62
N GLN A 277 4.14 14.78 23.41
CA GLN A 277 5.13 15.16 24.42
C GLN A 277 4.48 15.90 25.59
N ALA A 278 3.46 16.71 25.30
CA ALA A 278 2.65 17.40 26.31
C ALA A 278 1.25 16.75 26.36
N PRO A 279 0.95 15.92 27.38
CA PRO A 279 -0.37 15.34 27.52
C PRO A 279 -1.45 16.40 27.78
N ILE A 280 -2.66 16.17 27.27
CA ILE A 280 -3.83 16.99 27.57
C ILE A 280 -4.38 16.56 28.94
N ALA A 281 -3.73 17.03 30.01
CA ALA A 281 -4.04 16.62 31.38
C ALA A 281 -5.43 17.07 31.88
N ALA A 282 -5.98 18.13 31.27
CA ALA A 282 -7.30 18.68 31.58
C ALA A 282 -7.88 19.38 30.34
N THR A 283 -9.13 19.85 30.42
CA THR A 283 -9.77 20.64 29.37
C THR A 283 -8.98 21.91 29.09
N CYS A 284 -8.60 22.13 27.84
CA CYS A 284 -7.96 23.37 27.38
C CYS A 284 -8.60 23.84 26.07
N ILE A 285 -8.57 25.14 25.82
CA ILE A 285 -9.12 25.74 24.60
C ILE A 285 -8.14 25.59 23.42
N THR A 286 -6.84 25.63 23.72
CA THR A 286 -5.77 25.57 22.72
C THR A 286 -4.68 24.62 23.17
N HIS A 287 -4.25 23.74 22.26
CA HIS A 287 -3.11 22.86 22.47
C HIS A 287 -2.30 22.76 21.18
N VAL A 288 -1.03 23.18 21.24
CA VAL A 288 -0.18 23.34 20.04
C VAL A 288 0.04 22.01 19.33
N GLU A 289 0.43 20.97 20.08
CA GLU A 289 0.74 19.65 19.49
C GLU A 289 -0.49 18.98 18.86
N TYR A 290 -1.61 18.95 19.58
CA TYR A 290 -2.92 18.53 19.05
C TYR A 290 -3.31 19.28 17.77
N LYS A 291 -3.12 20.61 17.73
CA LYS A 291 -3.41 21.40 16.53
C LYS A 291 -2.54 20.96 15.35
N THR A 292 -1.24 20.79 15.56
CA THR A 292 -0.31 20.30 14.52
C THR A 292 -0.71 18.91 14.01
N ILE A 293 -1.08 18.00 14.92
CA ILE A 293 -1.54 16.65 14.55
C ILE A 293 -2.83 16.75 13.71
N LEU A 294 -3.81 17.53 14.16
CA LEU A 294 -5.08 17.68 13.46
C LEU A 294 -4.89 18.32 12.07
N GLU A 295 -4.03 19.33 11.96
CA GLU A 295 -3.67 19.94 10.67
C GLU A 295 -3.01 18.93 9.72
N SER A 296 -2.15 18.04 10.23
CA SER A 296 -1.52 16.98 9.42
C SER A 296 -2.49 15.91 8.89
N ILE A 297 -3.64 15.74 9.54
CA ILE A 297 -4.67 14.77 9.14
C ILE A 297 -5.63 15.38 8.11
N ILE A 298 -5.86 16.69 8.19
CA ILE A 298 -6.86 17.39 7.35
C ILE A 298 -6.28 17.88 6.02
N GLN A 299 -4.95 18.05 5.92
CA GLN A 299 -4.24 18.44 4.69
C GLN A 299 -4.15 17.29 3.69
#